data_AF-A0AAD2FWN4-F1
#
_entry.id   AF-A0AAD2FWN4-F1
#
_cell.length_a   1.000
_cell.length_b   1.000
_cell.length_c   1.000
_cell.angle_alpha   90.00
_cell.angle_beta   90.00
_cell.angle_gamma   90.00
#
_symmetry.space_group_name_H-M   'P 1'
#
loop_
_entity.id
_entity.type
_entity.pdbx_description
1 polymer ?
#
loop_
_entity_poly.entity_id
_entity_poly.type
_entity_poly.pdbx_seq_one_letter_code
_entity_poly.pdbx_strand_id
1 'polypeptide(L)'
;MPISILKSPSTSSASPRKRRISFNKRVKVLEIDHHQDFSAQELESYWNTPEDYAAIRDETDSTVDYYNRLESKAASVSSVDSSSLTKALDEASLCLRGLEHRTNSSKGLKAHLRRQAWKFVLDEQDIQFDLGSQDDSVILREVYRIYSLPASRIAQQKGWKDAVQAGITPTEAQPPMEVIIKSSPSQRDTALSPPTMRPRGGAQKNSIVSQAA
;
A
#
# COMPACT_ATOMS: atom_id res chain seq x y z
N MET A 1 39.59 53.07 -28.70
CA MET A 1 38.53 52.28 -28.05
C MET A 1 39.11 50.90 -27.71
N PRO A 2 39.39 50.58 -26.44
CA PRO A 2 39.98 49.29 -26.08
C PRO A 2 38.93 48.17 -26.15
N ILE A 3 39.32 47.03 -26.73
CA ILE A 3 38.50 45.84 -26.90
C ILE A 3 38.58 45.02 -25.62
N SER A 4 37.47 44.95 -24.88
CA SER A 4 37.32 44.16 -23.65
C SER A 4 37.26 42.67 -23.99
N ILE A 5 38.27 41.91 -23.59
CA ILE A 5 38.31 40.45 -23.72
C ILE A 5 37.35 39.85 -22.68
N LEU A 6 36.18 39.40 -23.14
CA LEU A 6 35.18 38.70 -22.33
C LEU A 6 35.75 37.33 -21.89
N LYS A 7 36.04 37.21 -20.59
CA LYS A 7 36.47 35.98 -19.94
C LYS A 7 35.29 35.02 -19.87
N SER A 8 35.32 33.95 -20.64
CA SER A 8 34.28 32.92 -20.64
C SER A 8 34.22 32.20 -19.28
N PRO A 9 33.02 31.95 -18.75
CA PRO A 9 32.86 31.24 -17.48
C PRO A 9 33.34 29.79 -17.64
N SER A 10 34.36 29.42 -16.86
CA SER A 10 34.85 28.05 -16.80
C SER A 10 33.77 27.16 -16.18
N THR A 11 33.06 26.41 -17.02
CA THR A 11 32.13 25.36 -16.61
C THR A 11 32.92 24.20 -16.03
N SER A 12 33.20 24.25 -14.72
CA SER A 12 33.71 23.10 -13.99
C SER A 12 32.64 22.00 -14.00
N SER A 13 32.87 20.94 -14.75
CA SER A 13 32.09 19.71 -14.76
C SER A 13 32.25 19.00 -13.41
N ALA A 14 31.53 19.48 -12.39
CA ALA A 14 31.49 18.85 -11.09
C ALA A 14 30.84 17.47 -11.25
N SER A 15 31.65 16.41 -11.21
CA SER A 15 31.15 15.03 -11.15
C SER A 15 30.15 14.92 -9.99
N PRO A 16 29.01 14.22 -10.17
CA PRO A 16 28.01 14.10 -9.13
C PRO A 16 28.64 13.47 -7.88
N ARG A 17 28.78 14.27 -6.81
CA ARG A 17 29.32 13.78 -5.54
C ARG A 17 28.38 12.70 -5.02
N LYS A 18 28.88 11.45 -4.94
CA LYS A 18 28.14 10.34 -4.32
C LYS A 18 27.76 10.77 -2.91
N ARG A 19 26.46 10.93 -2.64
CA ARG A 19 25.95 11.21 -1.30
C ARG A 19 26.39 10.05 -0.39
N ARG A 20 27.22 10.35 0.61
CA ARG A 20 27.63 9.38 1.62
C ARG A 20 26.81 9.65 2.88
N ILE A 21 26.05 8.65 3.31
CA ILE A 21 25.39 8.68 4.61
C ILE A 21 26.48 8.36 5.64
N SER A 22 26.69 9.27 6.59
CA SER A 22 27.54 9.03 7.75
C SER A 22 26.71 9.22 9.01
N PHE A 23 26.77 8.26 9.91
CA PHE A 23 26.14 8.37 11.21
C PHE A 23 26.99 9.21 12.16
N ASN A 24 26.33 9.90 13.08
CA ASN A 24 27.04 10.65 14.10
C ASN A 24 27.74 9.65 15.05
N LYS A 25 29.05 9.82 15.27
CA LYS A 25 29.85 8.90 16.11
C LYS A 25 29.52 9.03 17.60
N ARG A 26 28.84 10.11 17.98
CA ARG A 26 28.43 10.39 19.36
C ARG A 26 26.91 10.32 19.44
N VAL A 27 26.41 9.47 20.32
CA VAL A 27 24.99 9.34 20.63
C VAL A 27 24.76 9.99 21.98
N LYS A 28 23.72 10.82 22.09
CA LYS A 28 23.24 11.30 23.39
C LYS A 28 22.35 10.21 23.97
N VAL A 29 22.75 9.64 25.10
CA VAL A 29 21.90 8.74 25.87
C VAL A 29 21.17 9.61 26.88
N LEU A 30 19.84 9.56 26.83
CA LEU A 30 18.99 10.10 27.89
C LEU A 30 18.51 8.90 28.69
N GLU A 31 18.72 8.94 30.00
CA GLU A 31 18.09 8.00 30.91
C GLU A 31 16.61 8.35 30.99
N ILE A 32 15.77 7.34 30.80
CA ILE A 32 14.31 7.45 30.89
C ILE A 32 13.93 6.52 32.04
N ASP A 33 13.24 7.06 33.02
CA ASP A 33 12.78 6.30 34.18
C ASP A 33 11.89 5.13 33.74
N HIS A 34 12.00 3.98 34.40
CA HIS A 34 11.19 2.83 34.07
C HIS A 34 9.76 3.04 34.58
N HIS A 35 8.75 2.46 33.91
CA HIS A 35 7.35 2.65 34.32
C HIS A 35 7.05 2.24 35.77
N GLN A 36 7.89 1.37 36.36
CA GLN A 36 7.77 0.90 37.74
C GLN A 36 8.28 1.91 38.77
N ASP A 37 9.07 2.90 38.33
CA ASP A 37 9.64 3.92 39.20
C ASP A 37 8.67 5.10 39.42
N PHE A 38 7.61 5.18 38.61
CA PHE A 38 6.57 6.20 38.74
C PHE A 38 5.59 5.87 39.88
N SER A 39 5.15 6.90 40.59
CA SER A 39 4.07 6.74 41.56
C SER A 39 2.75 6.41 40.87
N ALA A 40 1.83 5.75 41.59
CA ALA A 40 0.51 5.41 41.05
C ALA A 40 -0.28 6.64 40.57
N GLN A 41 -0.14 7.79 41.25
CA GLN A 41 -0.77 9.06 40.85
C GLN A 41 -0.17 9.61 39.55
N GLU A 42 1.14 9.51 39.38
CA GLU A 42 1.79 9.93 38.13
C GLU A 42 1.37 9.01 36.98
N LEU A 43 1.34 7.70 37.18
CA LEU A 43 0.88 6.74 36.17
C LEU A 43 -0.56 7.01 35.72
N GLU A 44 -1.47 7.27 36.67
CA GLU A 44 -2.86 7.63 36.38
C GLU A 44 -2.98 8.98 35.65
N SER A 45 -2.10 9.93 35.95
CA SER A 45 -2.09 11.23 35.27
C SER A 45 -1.48 11.20 33.86
N TYR A 46 -0.57 10.25 33.61
CA TYR A 46 0.25 10.22 32.40
C TYR A 46 -0.30 9.28 31.34
N TRP A 47 -1.00 8.23 31.76
CA TRP A 47 -1.48 7.18 30.89
C TRP A 47 -3.00 7.12 30.86
N ASN A 48 -3.52 6.71 29.70
CA ASN A 48 -4.91 6.30 29.59
C ASN A 48 -5.16 5.13 30.55
N THR A 49 -6.24 5.21 31.31
CA THR A 49 -6.68 4.11 32.17
C THR A 49 -7.11 2.91 31.33
N PRO A 50 -7.16 1.69 31.89
CA PRO A 50 -7.76 0.53 31.20
C PRO A 50 -9.17 0.81 30.66
N GLU A 51 -9.95 1.59 31.40
CA GLU A 51 -11.29 2.07 31.04
C GLU A 51 -11.23 3.00 29.82
N ASP A 52 -10.29 3.94 29.79
CA ASP A 52 -10.08 4.82 28.62
C ASP A 52 -9.69 4.00 27.39
N TYR A 53 -8.81 3.00 27.53
CA TYR A 53 -8.45 2.12 26.42
C TYR A 53 -9.64 1.29 25.91
N ALA A 54 -10.53 0.86 26.80
CA ALA A 54 -11.76 0.19 26.42
C ALA A 54 -12.68 1.16 25.65
N ALA A 55 -12.88 2.37 26.18
CA ALA A 55 -13.69 3.41 25.52
C ALA A 55 -13.15 3.78 24.14
N ILE A 56 -11.83 4.01 24.00
CA ILE A 56 -11.17 4.30 22.73
C ILE A 56 -11.37 3.16 21.73
N ARG A 57 -11.32 1.91 22.20
CA ARG A 57 -11.53 0.74 21.34
C ARG A 57 -12.97 0.65 20.87
N ASP A 58 -13.93 0.82 21.78
CA ASP A 58 -15.36 0.78 21.46
C ASP A 58 -15.74 1.92 20.49
N GLU A 59 -15.18 3.11 20.69
CA GLU A 59 -15.34 4.24 19.77
C GLU A 59 -14.73 3.94 18.39
N THR A 60 -13.53 3.36 18.36
CA THR A 60 -12.86 2.96 17.12
C THR A 60 -13.67 1.92 16.36
N ASP A 61 -14.17 0.89 17.05
CA ASP A 61 -14.95 -0.18 16.44
C ASP A 61 -16.31 0.35 15.95
N SER A 62 -16.96 1.22 16.72
CA SER A 62 -18.19 1.91 16.33
C SER A 62 -18.00 2.78 15.08
N THR A 63 -16.88 3.50 15.01
CA THR A 63 -16.51 4.34 13.86
C THR A 63 -16.31 3.49 12.60
N VAL A 64 -15.60 2.36 12.71
CA VAL A 64 -15.38 1.42 11.60
C VAL A 64 -16.70 0.82 11.13
N ASP A 65 -17.57 0.42 12.04
CA ASP A 65 -18.88 -0.16 11.72
C ASP A 65 -19.78 0.85 11.02
N TYR A 66 -19.84 2.09 11.52
CA TYR A 66 -20.59 3.18 10.90
C TYR A 66 -20.10 3.42 9.47
N TYR A 67 -18.79 3.49 9.27
CA TYR A 67 -18.20 3.69 7.95
C TYR A 67 -18.51 2.53 6.98
N ASN A 68 -18.33 1.28 7.43
CA ASN A 68 -18.62 0.11 6.61
C ASN A 68 -20.10 0.03 6.19
N ARG A 69 -21.03 0.46 7.07
CA ARG A 69 -22.45 0.58 6.74
C ARG A 69 -22.70 1.65 5.69
N LEU A 70 -22.06 2.81 5.82
CA LEU A 70 -22.15 3.88 4.83
C LEU A 70 -21.61 3.44 3.46
N GLU A 71 -20.46 2.76 3.42
CA GLU A 71 -19.91 2.20 2.18
C GLU A 71 -20.86 1.19 1.54
N SER A 72 -21.43 0.29 2.34
CA SER A 72 -22.37 -0.72 1.85
C SER A 72 -23.63 -0.08 1.28
N LYS A 73 -24.13 0.98 1.92
CA LYS A 73 -25.27 1.77 1.43
C LYS A 73 -24.94 2.49 0.13
N ALA A 74 -23.76 3.12 0.04
CA ALA A 74 -23.29 3.78 -1.17
C ALA A 74 -23.13 2.79 -2.34
N ALA A 75 -22.69 1.56 -2.07
CA ALA A 75 -22.59 0.51 -3.10
C ALA A 75 -23.97 0.03 -3.61
N SER A 76 -25.00 0.06 -2.77
CA SER A 76 -26.37 -0.35 -3.14
C SER A 76 -27.11 0.68 -4.00
N VAL A 77 -26.75 1.96 -3.86
CA VAL A 77 -27.36 3.07 -4.59
C VAL A 77 -26.38 3.49 -5.66
N SER A 78 -26.56 3.01 -6.89
CA SER A 78 -25.65 3.16 -8.04
C SER A 78 -25.26 4.59 -8.45
N SER A 79 -25.64 5.62 -7.69
CA SER A 79 -25.44 7.04 -8.00
C SER A 79 -25.24 7.90 -6.75
N VAL A 80 -24.65 7.38 -5.67
CA VAL A 80 -24.27 8.27 -4.55
C VAL A 80 -22.98 8.99 -4.90
N ASP A 81 -23.08 10.29 -5.06
CA ASP A 81 -21.95 11.19 -5.22
C ASP A 81 -20.98 11.01 -4.04
N SER A 82 -19.70 10.76 -4.34
CA SER A 82 -18.66 10.58 -3.32
C SER A 82 -18.55 11.80 -2.38
N SER A 83 -18.99 12.98 -2.84
CA SER A 83 -19.07 14.20 -2.04
C SER A 83 -20.06 14.12 -0.87
N SER A 84 -21.15 13.36 -1.02
CA SER A 84 -22.15 13.18 0.03
C SER A 84 -21.62 12.31 1.17
N LEU A 85 -20.77 11.33 0.85
CA LEU A 85 -20.14 10.47 1.86
C LEU A 85 -19.18 11.29 2.73
N THR A 86 -18.34 12.14 2.11
CA THR A 86 -17.42 13.01 2.83
C THR A 86 -18.14 13.97 3.77
N LYS A 87 -19.27 14.55 3.34
CA LYS A 87 -20.06 15.45 4.20
C LYS A 87 -20.64 14.75 5.43
N ALA A 88 -21.16 13.53 5.27
CA ALA A 88 -21.68 12.76 6.40
C ALA A 88 -20.59 12.41 7.42
N LEU A 89 -19.34 12.22 6.96
CA LEU A 89 -18.21 11.94 7.84
C LEU A 89 -17.73 13.19 8.57
N ASP A 90 -17.69 14.32 7.87
CA ASP A 90 -17.35 15.61 8.47
C ASP A 90 -18.40 16.01 9.52
N GLU A 91 -19.69 15.77 9.25
CA GLU A 91 -20.79 16.01 10.19
C GLU A 91 -20.71 15.11 11.44
N ALA A 92 -20.29 13.86 11.27
CA ALA A 92 -20.11 12.92 12.38
C ALA A 92 -18.80 13.14 13.16
N SER A 93 -17.94 14.07 12.75
CA SER A 93 -16.61 14.32 13.34
C SER A 93 -15.72 13.06 13.42
N LEU A 94 -15.93 12.10 12.52
CA LEU A 94 -15.25 10.81 12.57
C LEU A 94 -13.88 10.89 11.90
N CYS A 95 -12.82 10.61 12.67
CA CYS A 95 -11.48 10.51 12.14
C CYS A 95 -11.24 9.11 11.55
N LEU A 96 -11.19 9.01 10.22
CA LEU A 96 -10.88 7.74 9.53
C LEU A 96 -9.39 7.41 9.45
N ARG A 97 -8.54 8.37 9.86
CA ARG A 97 -7.10 8.24 9.78
C ARG A 97 -6.61 7.10 10.66
N GLY A 98 -5.81 6.21 10.09
CA GLY A 98 -5.33 5.01 10.78
C GLY A 98 -6.35 3.86 10.81
N LEU A 99 -7.61 4.08 10.44
CA LEU A 99 -8.65 3.05 10.38
C LEU A 99 -8.86 2.46 8.98
N GLU A 100 -8.09 2.90 7.99
CA GLU A 100 -8.26 2.50 6.59
C GLU A 100 -7.96 1.02 6.37
N HIS A 101 -7.17 0.40 7.25
CA HIS A 101 -6.91 -1.04 7.18
C HIS A 101 -8.09 -1.88 7.70
N ARG A 102 -9.02 -1.26 8.44
CA ARG A 102 -10.20 -1.89 9.01
C ARG A 102 -11.44 -1.74 8.12
N THR A 103 -11.42 -0.82 7.15
CA THR A 103 -12.53 -0.65 6.20
C THR A 103 -12.47 -1.69 5.09
N ASN A 104 -13.64 -2.24 4.73
CA ASN A 104 -13.72 -3.33 3.76
C ASN A 104 -13.23 -2.90 2.36
N SER A 105 -13.58 -1.69 1.93
CA SER A 105 -13.14 -1.11 0.66
C SER A 105 -11.62 -0.98 0.56
N SER A 106 -10.97 -0.34 1.54
CA SER A 106 -9.52 -0.12 1.50
C SER A 106 -8.75 -1.43 1.64
N LYS A 107 -9.21 -2.36 2.48
CA LYS A 107 -8.65 -3.72 2.59
C LYS A 107 -8.79 -4.48 1.26
N GLY A 108 -9.96 -4.43 0.65
CA GLY A 108 -10.25 -5.05 -0.65
C GLY A 108 -9.39 -4.50 -1.77
N LEU A 109 -9.30 -3.17 -1.88
CA LEU A 109 -8.48 -2.47 -2.88
C LEU A 109 -6.99 -2.80 -2.72
N LYS A 110 -6.45 -2.75 -1.49
CA LYS A 110 -5.04 -3.09 -1.21
C LYS A 110 -4.75 -4.55 -1.57
N ALA A 111 -5.65 -5.47 -1.23
CA ALA A 111 -5.52 -6.87 -1.58
C ALA A 111 -5.61 -7.09 -3.10
N HIS A 112 -6.51 -6.38 -3.78
CA HIS A 112 -6.67 -6.43 -5.23
C HIS A 112 -5.40 -5.96 -5.95
N LEU A 113 -4.90 -4.77 -5.64
CA LEU A 113 -3.69 -4.22 -6.26
C LEU A 113 -2.47 -5.10 -6.02
N ARG A 114 -2.34 -5.66 -4.82
CA ARG A 114 -1.26 -6.60 -4.50
C ARG A 114 -1.35 -7.88 -5.34
N ARG A 115 -2.54 -8.51 -5.39
CA ARG A 115 -2.77 -9.72 -6.20
C ARG A 115 -2.54 -9.46 -7.68
N GLN A 116 -2.94 -8.29 -8.18
CA GLN A 116 -2.71 -7.89 -9.54
C GLN A 116 -1.22 -7.80 -9.84
N ALA A 117 -0.44 -7.10 -9.02
CA ALA A 117 1.01 -7.02 -9.20
C ALA A 117 1.68 -8.39 -9.15
N TRP A 118 1.27 -9.27 -8.23
CA TRP A 118 1.79 -10.65 -8.16
C TRP A 118 1.43 -11.47 -9.39
N LYS A 119 0.17 -11.40 -9.84
CA LYS A 119 -0.28 -12.11 -11.03
C LYS A 119 0.59 -11.76 -12.24
N PHE A 120 0.82 -10.47 -12.50
CA PHE A 120 1.63 -10.06 -13.64
C PHE A 120 3.11 -10.46 -13.53
N VAL A 121 3.66 -10.52 -12.31
CA VAL A 121 5.01 -11.06 -12.11
C VAL A 121 5.04 -12.56 -12.44
N LEU A 122 4.07 -13.34 -11.98
CA LEU A 122 3.99 -14.76 -12.28
C LEU A 122 3.76 -15.03 -13.76
N ASP A 123 2.85 -14.29 -14.39
CA ASP A 123 2.59 -14.36 -15.84
C ASP A 123 3.89 -14.09 -16.64
N GLU A 124 4.71 -13.13 -16.21
CA GLU A 124 6.01 -12.83 -16.83
C GLU A 124 7.05 -13.94 -16.58
N GLN A 125 7.08 -14.54 -15.39
CA GLN A 125 7.97 -15.68 -15.11
C GLN A 125 7.63 -16.89 -15.99
N ASP A 126 6.34 -17.18 -16.19
CA ASP A 126 5.89 -18.25 -17.08
C ASP A 126 6.36 -17.99 -18.53
N ILE A 127 6.26 -16.74 -19.01
CA ILE A 127 6.78 -16.34 -20.33
C ILE A 127 8.30 -16.54 -20.43
N GLN A 128 9.07 -16.13 -19.41
CA GLN A 128 10.52 -16.31 -19.42
C GLN A 128 10.92 -17.78 -19.43
N PHE A 129 10.19 -18.61 -18.66
CA PHE A 129 10.38 -20.05 -18.63
C PHE A 129 10.13 -20.69 -20.01
N ASP A 130 9.03 -20.34 -20.67
CA ASP A 130 8.69 -20.84 -22.00
C ASP A 130 9.72 -20.42 -23.07
N LEU A 131 10.36 -19.27 -22.89
CA LEU A 131 11.43 -18.77 -23.76
C LEU A 131 12.82 -19.33 -23.40
N GLY A 132 12.94 -20.19 -22.38
CA GLY A 132 14.21 -20.74 -21.91
C GLY A 132 15.13 -19.70 -21.25
N SER A 133 14.59 -18.55 -20.85
CA SER A 133 15.31 -17.53 -20.08
C SER A 133 15.20 -17.83 -18.59
N GLN A 134 16.29 -17.63 -17.84
CA GLN A 134 16.27 -17.78 -16.39
C GLN A 134 15.97 -16.42 -15.73
N ASP A 135 14.75 -16.29 -15.18
CA ASP A 135 14.31 -15.27 -14.22
C ASP A 135 15.08 -13.93 -14.31
N ASP A 136 14.89 -13.20 -15.41
CA ASP A 136 15.48 -11.87 -15.57
C ASP A 136 14.90 -10.90 -14.54
N SER A 137 15.65 -10.74 -13.45
CA SER A 137 15.29 -9.90 -12.32
C SER A 137 15.06 -8.42 -12.67
N VAL A 138 15.63 -7.93 -13.78
CA VAL A 138 15.42 -6.55 -14.24
C VAL A 138 14.01 -6.39 -14.78
N ILE A 139 13.56 -7.34 -15.61
CA ILE A 139 12.21 -7.34 -16.19
C ILE A 139 11.17 -7.55 -15.10
N LEU A 140 11.35 -8.54 -14.22
CA LEU A 140 10.41 -8.81 -13.13
C LEU A 140 10.25 -7.61 -12.19
N ARG A 141 11.35 -6.91 -11.89
CA ARG A 141 11.32 -5.67 -11.11
C ARG A 141 10.50 -4.59 -11.81
N GLU A 142 10.68 -4.43 -13.11
CA GLU A 142 9.97 -3.41 -13.88
C GLU A 142 8.47 -3.70 -13.96
N VAL A 143 8.09 -4.95 -14.20
CA VAL A 143 6.69 -5.40 -14.16
C VAL A 143 6.07 -5.07 -12.80
N TYR A 144 6.70 -5.49 -11.70
CA TYR A 144 6.19 -5.20 -10.37
C TYR A 144 6.10 -3.69 -10.10
N ARG A 145 7.10 -2.90 -10.53
CA ARG A 145 7.11 -1.43 -10.40
C ARG A 145 5.91 -0.80 -11.08
N ILE A 146 5.60 -1.21 -12.30
CA ILE A 146 4.46 -0.70 -13.08
C ILE A 146 3.14 -1.01 -12.36
N TYR A 147 2.92 -2.25 -11.94
CA TYR A 147 1.65 -2.67 -11.34
C TYR A 147 1.48 -2.27 -9.88
N SER A 148 2.56 -1.97 -9.16
CA SER A 148 2.50 -1.41 -7.80
C SER A 148 2.33 0.12 -7.77
N LEU A 149 2.54 0.80 -8.91
CA LEU A 149 2.45 2.26 -9.01
C LEU A 149 1.09 2.84 -8.57
N PRO A 150 -0.08 2.25 -8.91
CA PRO A 150 -1.36 2.76 -8.43
C PRO A 150 -1.46 2.74 -6.90
N ALA A 151 -0.97 1.70 -6.24
CA ALA A 151 -0.96 1.62 -4.78
C ALA A 151 -0.08 2.70 -4.16
N SER A 152 1.09 2.96 -4.75
CA SER A 152 1.99 4.05 -4.33
C SER A 152 1.31 5.41 -4.45
N ARG A 153 0.60 5.67 -5.56
CA ARG A 153 -0.09 6.96 -5.77
C ARG A 153 -1.25 7.14 -4.81
N ILE A 154 -2.04 6.10 -4.56
CA ILE A 154 -3.12 6.14 -3.56
C ILE A 154 -2.55 6.48 -2.18
N ALA A 155 -1.43 5.86 -1.79
CA ALA A 155 -0.76 6.18 -0.53
C ALA A 155 -0.27 7.63 -0.47
N GLN A 156 0.29 8.17 -1.56
CA GLN A 156 0.70 9.58 -1.64
C GLN A 156 -0.47 10.54 -1.53
N GLN A 157 -1.56 10.29 -2.26
CA GLN A 157 -2.78 11.11 -2.19
C GLN A 157 -3.38 11.11 -0.78
N LYS A 158 -3.36 9.96 -0.10
CA LYS A 158 -3.78 9.88 1.31
C LYS A 158 -2.86 10.70 2.21
N GLY A 159 -1.54 10.53 2.11
CA GLY A 159 -0.58 11.33 2.87
C GLY A 159 -0.72 12.84 2.66
N TRP A 160 -1.09 13.26 1.45
CA TRP A 160 -1.42 14.66 1.18
C TRP A 160 -2.66 15.10 1.96
N LYS A 161 -3.77 14.36 1.85
CA LYS A 161 -5.01 14.69 2.57
C LYS A 161 -4.76 14.81 4.08
N ASP A 162 -3.98 13.89 4.64
CA ASP A 162 -3.57 13.92 6.05
C ASP A 162 -2.78 15.19 6.40
N ALA A 163 -1.82 15.59 5.53
CA ALA A 163 -1.03 16.81 5.75
C ALA A 163 -1.92 18.06 5.76
N VAL A 164 -2.87 18.15 4.81
CA VAL A 164 -3.82 19.27 4.73
C VAL A 164 -4.72 19.33 5.97
N GLN A 165 -5.23 18.17 6.42
CA GLN A 165 -6.04 18.09 7.65
C GLN A 165 -5.24 18.51 8.90
N ALA A 166 -3.94 18.24 8.93
CA ALA A 166 -3.05 18.67 10.02
C ALA A 166 -2.64 20.16 9.93
N GLY A 167 -3.16 20.93 8.96
CA GLY A 167 -2.78 22.32 8.74
C GLY A 167 -1.38 22.48 8.13
N ILE A 168 -0.76 21.40 7.67
CA ILE A 168 0.51 21.43 6.96
C ILE A 168 0.19 21.68 5.49
N THR A 169 0.55 22.85 4.98
CA THR A 169 0.49 23.13 3.54
C THR A 169 1.66 22.40 2.87
N PRO A 170 1.42 21.38 2.04
CA PRO A 170 2.50 20.75 1.32
C PRO A 170 3.14 21.79 0.41
N THR A 171 4.41 22.10 0.67
CA THR A 171 5.21 22.94 -0.21
C THR A 171 5.15 22.35 -1.61
N GLU A 172 4.96 23.21 -2.62
CA GLU A 172 4.62 23.04 -4.04
C GLU A 172 5.44 22.03 -4.88
N ALA A 173 5.86 20.92 -4.28
CA ALA A 173 6.66 19.87 -4.90
C ALA A 173 5.72 18.87 -5.59
N GLN A 174 5.37 19.23 -6.82
CA GLN A 174 4.63 18.47 -7.83
C GLN A 174 3.17 18.09 -7.49
N PRO A 175 2.21 18.43 -8.37
CA PRO A 175 0.83 18.00 -8.22
C PRO A 175 0.75 16.47 -8.23
N PRO A 176 -0.24 15.89 -7.52
CA PRO A 176 -0.36 14.44 -7.43
C PRO A 176 -0.79 13.95 -8.82
N MET A 177 0.05 13.14 -9.47
CA MET A 177 -0.31 12.59 -10.77
C MET A 177 -1.61 11.79 -10.66
N GLU A 178 -2.58 12.07 -11.53
CA GLU A 178 -3.85 11.36 -11.55
C GLU A 178 -3.64 9.84 -11.64
N VAL A 179 -4.33 9.11 -10.77
CA VAL A 179 -4.36 7.65 -10.82
C VAL A 179 -5.45 7.25 -11.80
N ILE A 180 -5.11 7.13 -13.08
CA ILE A 180 -5.99 6.49 -14.05
C ILE A 180 -5.95 4.99 -13.76
N ILE A 181 -6.85 4.54 -12.87
CA ILE A 181 -7.16 3.11 -12.74
C ILE A 181 -7.94 2.76 -14.01
N LYS A 182 -7.23 2.29 -15.04
CA LYS A 182 -7.90 1.68 -16.19
C LYS A 182 -8.66 0.49 -15.62
N SER A 183 -9.98 0.60 -15.51
CA SER A 183 -10.85 -0.54 -15.23
C SER A 183 -10.49 -1.59 -16.25
N SER A 184 -9.93 -2.72 -15.79
CA SER A 184 -9.72 -3.85 -16.67
C SER A 184 -11.04 -4.12 -17.39
N PRO A 185 -11.03 -4.32 -18.72
CA PRO A 185 -12.25 -4.59 -19.46
C PRO A 185 -13.00 -5.69 -18.72
N SER A 186 -14.21 -5.34 -18.27
CA SER A 186 -15.09 -6.20 -17.51
C SER A 186 -15.10 -7.57 -18.20
N GLN A 187 -14.59 -8.60 -17.55
CA GLN A 187 -14.66 -10.01 -18.00
C GLN A 187 -16.11 -10.55 -17.94
N ARG A 188 -17.10 -9.71 -18.26
CA ARG A 188 -18.42 -10.18 -18.63
C ARG A 188 -18.30 -10.55 -20.11
N ASP A 189 -18.66 -11.80 -20.42
CA ASP A 189 -18.78 -12.36 -21.78
C ASP A 189 -17.58 -13.12 -22.35
N THR A 190 -16.72 -13.70 -21.51
CA THR A 190 -16.08 -14.96 -21.89
C THR A 190 -16.85 -16.10 -21.26
N ALA A 191 -17.90 -16.56 -21.96
CA ALA A 191 -18.45 -17.89 -21.75
C ALA A 191 -17.37 -18.92 -22.13
N LEU A 192 -16.37 -19.08 -21.26
CA LEU A 192 -15.41 -20.16 -21.34
C LEU A 192 -16.21 -21.44 -21.10
N SER A 193 -16.36 -22.22 -22.16
CA SER A 193 -16.80 -23.60 -22.06
C SER A 193 -16.02 -24.29 -20.93
N PRO A 194 -16.68 -25.10 -20.10
CA PRO A 194 -16.03 -25.76 -18.98
C PRO A 194 -14.80 -26.52 -19.50
N PRO A 195 -13.62 -26.38 -18.87
CA PRO A 195 -12.44 -27.11 -19.26
C PRO A 195 -12.75 -28.60 -19.18
N THR A 196 -12.69 -29.28 -20.33
CA THR A 196 -12.82 -30.73 -20.41
C THR A 196 -11.77 -31.33 -19.50
N MET A 197 -12.20 -31.86 -18.34
CA MET A 197 -11.30 -32.51 -17.39
C MET A 197 -10.58 -33.64 -18.12
N ARG A 198 -9.28 -33.49 -18.36
CA ARG A 198 -8.45 -34.62 -18.76
C ARG A 198 -8.44 -35.60 -17.58
N PRO A 199 -8.82 -36.87 -17.78
CA PRO A 199 -8.76 -37.86 -16.71
C PRO A 199 -7.31 -37.94 -16.21
N ARG A 200 -7.12 -37.74 -14.91
CA ARG A 200 -5.84 -38.01 -14.25
C ARG A 200 -5.51 -39.48 -14.49
N GLY A 201 -4.44 -39.72 -15.25
CA GLY A 201 -3.91 -41.05 -15.50
C GLY A 201 -3.77 -41.81 -14.19
N GLY A 202 -4.52 -42.90 -14.07
CA GLY A 202 -4.48 -43.79 -12.92
C GLY A 202 -3.07 -44.34 -12.77
N ALA A 203 -2.51 -44.19 -11.57
CA ALA A 203 -1.29 -44.87 -11.18
C ALA A 203 -1.50 -46.38 -11.32
N GLN A 204 -0.79 -47.00 -12.26
CA GLN A 204 -0.73 -48.45 -12.38
C GLN A 204 -0.11 -49.02 -11.11
N LYS A 205 -0.92 -49.73 -10.33
CA LYS A 205 -0.45 -50.53 -9.19
C LYS A 205 0.24 -51.78 -9.75
N ASN A 206 1.57 -51.81 -9.69
CA ASN A 206 2.35 -53.01 -9.96
C ASN A 206 2.08 -54.02 -8.83
N SER A 207 1.24 -55.00 -9.14
CA SER A 207 0.99 -56.20 -8.34
C SER A 207 2.17 -57.15 -8.45
N ILE A 208 3.08 -57.13 -7.47
CA ILE A 208 4.13 -58.14 -7.32
C ILE A 208 3.51 -59.35 -6.63
N VAL A 209 3.24 -60.40 -7.40
CA VAL A 209 2.87 -61.73 -6.93
C VAL A 209 4.17 -62.44 -6.56
N SER A 210 4.44 -62.62 -5.26
CA SER A 210 5.46 -63.55 -4.78
C SER A 210 4.81 -64.91 -4.54
N GLN A 211 5.08 -65.86 -5.44
CA GLN A 211 4.88 -67.29 -5.17
C GLN A 211 5.97 -67.75 -4.21
N ALA A 212 5.58 -68.32 -3.07
CA ALA A 212 6.45 -69.10 -2.21
C ALA A 212 6.13 -70.58 -2.45
N ALA A 213 7.18 -71.32 -2.78
CA ALA A 213 7.25 -72.79 -2.76
C ALA A 213 7.80 -73.26 -1.42
#